data_AF-A0A645J7S9-F1
#
_entry.id   AF-A0A645J7S9-F1
#
_cell.length_a   1.000
_cell.length_b   1.000
_cell.length_c   1.000
_cell.angle_alpha   90.00
_cell.angle_beta   90.00
_cell.angle_gamma   90.00
#
_symmetry.space_group_name_H-M   'P 1'
#
loop_
_entity.id
_entity.type
_entity.pdbx_description
1 polymer ?
#
loop_
_entity_poly.entity_id
_entity_poly.type
_entity_poly.pdbx_seq_one_letter_code
_entity_poly.pdbx_strand_id
1 'polypeptide(L)'
;MGLALWLGYGAKDTAGKILGIWFPVMVFVAIGFQHSVANAFVIPAAIFESSGTWLDFIPVYLGNIVGGSAFVSGFYYLSYTHH
;
A
#
# COMPACT_ATOMS: atom_id res chain seq x y z
N MET A 1 -0.05 -2.68 -2.83
CA MET A 1 0.73 -1.42 -2.94
C MET A 1 2.09 -1.62 -3.58
N GLY A 2 2.99 -2.44 -3.03
CA GLY A 2 4.32 -2.60 -3.66
C GLY A 2 4.30 -3.22 -5.07
N LEU A 3 3.30 -4.06 -5.41
CA LEU A 3 3.10 -4.51 -6.80
C LEU A 3 2.78 -3.34 -7.76
N ALA A 4 1.99 -2.37 -7.31
CA ALA A 4 1.67 -1.16 -8.10
C ALA A 4 2.94 -0.37 -8.38
N LEU A 5 3.82 -0.26 -7.38
CA LEU A 5 5.11 0.41 -7.48
C LEU A 5 6.05 -0.35 -8.44
N TRP A 6 6.09 -1.69 -8.37
CA TRP A 6 6.90 -2.51 -9.26
C TRP A 6 6.45 -2.40 -10.73
N LEU A 7 5.14 -2.46 -10.98
CA LEU A 7 4.56 -2.25 -12.32
C LEU A 7 4.86 -0.83 -12.85
N GLY A 8 4.77 0.18 -11.97
CA GLY A 8 5.13 1.56 -12.30
C GLY A 8 6.61 1.75 -12.63
N TYR A 9 7.52 1.10 -11.91
CA TYR A 9 8.95 1.15 -12.22
C TYR A 9 9.32 0.34 -13.48
N GLY A 10 8.60 -0.74 -13.78
CA GLY A 10 8.82 -1.57 -14.97
C GLY A 10 8.31 -0.96 -16.28
N ALA A 11 7.35 -0.03 -16.22
CA ALA A 11 6.78 0.60 -17.40
C ALA A 11 7.69 1.71 -17.97
N LYS A 12 7.87 1.73 -19.29
CA LYS A 12 8.66 2.75 -20.00
C LYS A 12 7.82 3.98 -20.40
N ASP A 13 6.55 3.75 -20.70
CA ASP A 13 5.61 4.79 -21.14
C ASP A 13 4.83 5.39 -19.97
N THR A 14 4.58 6.71 -20.01
CA THR A 14 3.83 7.42 -18.97
C THR A 14 2.42 6.85 -18.77
N ALA A 15 1.73 6.50 -19.87
CA ALA A 15 0.41 5.88 -19.80
C ALA A 15 0.46 4.51 -19.09
N GLY A 16 1.49 3.70 -19.38
CA GLY A 16 1.71 2.41 -18.71
C GLY A 16 1.99 2.55 -17.22
N LYS A 17 2.72 3.60 -16.80
CA LYS A 17 2.94 3.91 -15.38
C LYS A 17 1.65 4.26 -14.66
N ILE A 18 0.82 5.11 -15.27
CA ILE A 18 -0.45 5.54 -14.69
C ILE A 18 -1.38 4.34 -14.52
N LEU A 19 -1.60 3.56 -15.58
CA LEU A 19 -2.50 2.42 -15.54
C LEU A 19 -1.96 1.29 -14.63
N GLY A 20 -0.65 1.04 -14.68
CA GLY A 20 0.02 0.03 -13.85
C GLY A 20 -0.06 0.32 -12.35
N ILE A 21 -0.15 1.60 -11.95
CA ILE A 21 -0.38 2.00 -10.56
C ILE A 21 -1.88 2.03 -10.24
N TRP A 22 -2.70 2.54 -11.15
CA TRP A 22 -4.13 2.78 -10.92
C TRP A 22 -4.90 1.49 -10.60
N PHE A 23 -4.80 0.46 -11.44
CA PHE A 23 -5.57 -0.77 -11.26
C PHE A 23 -5.30 -1.46 -9.91
N PRO A 24 -4.04 -1.71 -9.51
CA PRO A 24 -3.77 -2.33 -8.21
C PRO A 24 -4.21 -1.47 -7.02
N VAL A 25 -4.16 -0.13 -7.12
CA VAL A 25 -4.64 0.77 -6.07
C VAL A 25 -6.16 0.69 -5.96
N MET A 26 -6.89 0.70 -7.07
CA MET A 26 -8.35 0.57 -7.06
C MET A 26 -8.81 -0.77 -6.47
N VAL A 27 -8.14 -1.86 -6.82
CA VAL A 27 -8.44 -3.18 -6.24
C VAL A 27 -8.19 -3.20 -4.73
N PHE A 28 -7.11 -2.59 -4.25
CA PHE A 28 -6.83 -2.49 -2.82
C PHE A 28 -7.94 -1.73 -2.07
N VAL A 29 -8.40 -0.60 -2.63
CA VAL A 29 -9.48 0.19 -2.05
C VAL A 29 -10.81 -0.58 -2.10
N ALA A 30 -11.11 -1.25 -3.22
CA ALA A 30 -12.33 -2.03 -3.39
C ALA A 30 -12.44 -3.22 -2.42
N ILE A 31 -11.32 -3.84 -2.06
CA ILE A 31 -11.27 -4.92 -1.06
C ILE A 31 -11.42 -4.36 0.37
N GLY A 32 -11.25 -3.05 0.57
CA GLY A 32 -11.34 -2.41 1.89
C GLY A 32 -10.07 -2.55 2.72
N PHE A 33 -8.92 -2.78 2.09
CA PHE A 33 -7.65 -2.82 2.81
C PHE A 33 -7.28 -1.43 3.35
N GLN A 34 -6.62 -1.42 4.52
CA GLN A 34 -6.27 -0.19 5.22
C GLN A 34 -4.86 0.27 4.89
N HIS A 35 -4.73 1.48 4.38
CA HIS A 35 -3.44 2.10 4.07
C HIS A 35 -3.05 3.08 5.17
N SER A 36 -1.92 2.87 5.85
CA SER A 36 -1.48 3.71 6.97
C SER A 36 -1.46 5.20 6.60
N VAL A 37 -0.84 5.57 5.47
CA VAL A 37 -0.80 6.98 5.03
C VAL A 37 -2.19 7.54 4.69
N ALA A 38 -3.12 6.72 4.18
CA ALA A 38 -4.48 7.20 3.91
C ALA A 38 -5.24 7.39 5.24
N ASN A 39 -5.09 6.44 6.16
CA ASN A 39 -5.66 6.52 7.49
C ASN A 39 -5.07 7.69 8.30
N ALA A 40 -3.84 8.14 8.02
CA ALA A 40 -3.29 9.35 8.63
C ALA A 40 -4.07 10.62 8.26
N PHE A 41 -4.77 10.64 7.12
CA PHE A 41 -5.66 11.75 6.74
C PHE A 41 -7.09 11.56 7.28
N VAL A 42 -7.55 10.30 7.40
CA VAL A 42 -8.91 9.96 7.84
C VAL A 42 -9.06 9.98 9.37
N ILE A 43 -8.05 9.51 10.12
CA ILE A 43 -8.08 9.45 11.60
C ILE A 43 -8.24 10.84 12.22
N PRO A 44 -7.52 11.90 11.79
CA PRO A 44 -7.78 13.25 12.30
C PRO A 44 -9.23 13.69 12.11
N ALA A 45 -9.82 13.41 10.93
CA ALA A 45 -11.23 13.70 10.68
C ALA A 45 -12.16 12.90 11.63
N ALA A 46 -11.85 11.62 11.89
CA ALA A 46 -12.59 10.80 12.84
C ALA A 46 -12.44 11.26 14.30
N ILE A 47 -11.29 11.81 14.68
CA ILE A 47 -11.06 12.40 16.01
C ILE A 47 -11.91 13.67 16.19
N PHE A 48 -12.06 14.50 15.16
CA PHE A 48 -12.97 15.66 15.20
C PHE A 48 -14.43 15.25 15.42
N GLU A 49 -14.83 14.08 14.94
CA GLU A 49 -16.16 13.50 15.16
C GLU A 49 -16.23 12.66 16.46
N SER A 50 -15.18 12.65 17.28
CA SER A 50 -15.06 11.81 18.50
C SER A 50 -15.24 10.29 18.26
N SER A 51 -14.98 9.84 17.03
CA SER A 51 -15.22 8.48 16.54
C SER A 51 -13.95 7.62 16.43
N GLY A 52 -12.76 8.17 16.69
CA GLY A 52 -11.50 7.43 16.54
C GLY A 52 -10.38 7.93 17.44
N THR A 53 -9.33 7.10 17.60
CA THR A 53 -8.13 7.44 18.35
C THR A 53 -6.88 7.15 17.53
N TRP A 54 -5.77 7.84 17.80
CA TRP A 54 -4.46 7.52 17.20
C TRP A 54 -3.98 6.08 17.42
N LEU A 55 -4.57 5.35 18.38
CA LEU A 55 -4.30 3.93 18.59
C LEU A 55 -4.72 3.07 17.40
N ASP A 56 -5.72 3.48 16.63
CA ASP A 56 -6.20 2.77 15.42
C ASP A 56 -5.17 2.79 14.28
N PHE A 57 -4.17 3.69 14.37
CA PHE A 57 -3.10 3.79 13.39
C PHE A 57 -2.04 2.68 13.55
N ILE A 58 -1.77 2.26 14.79
CA ILE A 58 -0.68 1.33 15.14
C ILE A 58 -0.80 -0.03 14.43
N PRO A 59 -1.94 -0.75 14.48
CA PRO A 59 -2.06 -2.05 13.83
C PRO A 59 -1.98 -1.94 12.31
N VAL A 60 -2.53 -0.87 11.73
CA VAL A 60 -2.48 -0.62 10.29
C VAL A 60 -1.07 -0.30 9.81
N TYR A 61 -0.32 0.47 10.59
CA TYR A 61 1.07 0.80 10.28
C TYR A 61 1.96 -0.45 10.30
N LEU A 62 1.87 -1.25 11.35
CA LEU A 62 2.61 -2.51 11.46
C LEU A 62 2.22 -3.50 10.36
N GLY A 63 0.92 -3.66 10.09
CA GLY A 63 0.43 -4.52 9.02
C GLY A 63 0.93 -4.11 7.64
N ASN A 64 1.03 -2.80 7.36
CA ASN A 64 1.58 -2.31 6.10
C ASN A 64 3.09 -2.56 5.96
N ILE A 65 3.86 -2.42 7.06
CA ILE A 65 5.29 -2.75 7.05
C ILE A 65 5.50 -4.25 6.80
N VAL A 66 4.80 -5.11 7.56
CA VAL A 66 4.94 -6.56 7.45
C VAL A 66 4.45 -7.06 6.08
N GLY A 67 3.32 -6.55 5.60
CA GLY A 67 2.79 -6.90 4.28
C GLY A 67 3.71 -6.42 3.15
N GLY A 68 4.28 -5.22 3.28
CA GLY A 68 5.24 -4.67 2.33
C GLY A 68 6.54 -5.45 2.29
N SER A 69 7.13 -5.74 3.44
CA SER A 69 8.39 -6.48 3.53
C SER A 69 8.22 -7.95 3.11
N ALA A 70 7.24 -8.66 3.65
CA ALA A 70 7.06 -10.08 3.37
C ALA A 70 6.71 -10.35 1.90
N PHE A 71 5.71 -9.63 1.35
CA PHE A 71 5.27 -9.90 -0.01
C PHE A 71 6.17 -9.23 -1.05
N VAL A 72 6.59 -7.97 -0.88
CA VAL A 72 7.30 -7.27 -1.95
C VAL A 72 8.78 -7.59 -1.89
N SER A 73 9.42 -7.37 -0.73
CA SER A 73 10.86 -7.63 -0.60
C SER A 73 11.19 -9.13 -0.53
N GLY A 74 10.32 -9.95 0.06
CA GLY A 74 10.48 -11.40 0.07
C GLY A 74 10.40 -12.02 -1.32
N PHE A 75 9.38 -11.69 -2.12
CA PHE A 75 9.30 -12.20 -3.50
C PHE A 75 10.41 -11.64 -4.39
N TYR A 76 10.81 -10.37 -4.21
CA TYR A 76 11.93 -9.81 -4.96
C TYR A 76 13.26 -10.51 -4.63
N TYR A 77 13.52 -10.80 -3.35
CA TYR A 77 14.71 -11.53 -2.91
C TYR A 77 14.75 -12.95 -3.48
N LEU A 78 13.62 -13.69 -3.41
CA LEU A 78 13.51 -15.03 -3.99
C LEU A 78 13.71 -15.05 -5.51
N SER A 79 13.30 -14.00 -6.21
CA SER A 79 13.49 -13.91 -7.67
C SER A 79 14.95 -13.69 -8.07
N TYR A 80 15.75 -13.01 -7.23
CA TYR A 80 17.13 -12.63 -7.55
C TYR A 80 18.20 -13.56 -6.95
N THR A 81 17.85 -14.41 -5.97
CA THR A 81 18.78 -15.40 -5.42
C THR A 81 19.09 -16.58 -6.35
N HIS A 82 18.32 -16.76 -7.42
CA HIS A 82 18.49 -17.85 -8.39
C HIS A 82 19.02 -17.40 -9.77
N HIS A 83 19.46 -16.14 -9.89
CA HIS A 83 20.25 -15.62 -11.01
C HIS A 83 21.66 -15.29 -10.53
#